data_AF-A0A928NX93-F1
#
_entry.id   AF-A0A928NX93-F1
#
_cell.length_a   1.000
_cell.length_b   1.000
_cell.length_c   1.000
_cell.angle_alpha   90.00
_cell.angle_beta   90.00
_cell.angle_gamma   90.00
#
_symmetry.space_group_name_H-M   'P 1'
#
loop_
_entity.id
_entity.type
_entity.pdbx_description
1 polymer ?
#
loop_
_entity_poly.entity_id
_entity_poly.type
_entity_poly.pdbx_seq_one_letter_code
_entity_poly.pdbx_strand_id
1 'polypeptide(L)'
;MDASIIESYVEKVYGYAVNHTYSREEADDLSQEILFTIVRELPKLKNENKFEPWLWGVASNVTKSFRRHMGKQRAMYSYDIPEDIAYEEDFDNEQEAVYDLLRTKIAMLSSIYRDIIVLYYYDSLSTKQISEQLSIPEGTVTWRLSEARKKLKKECTEMNETALRPIKMNIDIYGTGEYDDKMVPFPSKYINDALSQNILYYSYEKPTTVEELAKLCGVPAYYIEDRIDNLLNREAVIEVSKGRYQTNFIIWSDKYGIFCEENAEKALLPIMDKLVGAIKLVAKEAANVDFYKAGKSESDLLYLYGMLAFDYLSRHYCKLPFPQIKQKYDGYWWNYIGSVETGKHPRTRIGSQFSANRGSRGNCSHTTWFGINGICFRKMMFDTYINACEDIIFGGNSKDKNAVANAIQDGYIVKKDDGSFFVTVPCFTAEQKRDFDVIVETHFAELMPEYSRIAEDFIADYKKLFPKHLSDDVDRMCQNMFSNLYATIVSYAQKNKDFEIPSENCYCEVMIQR
;
A
#
# COMPACT_ATOMS: atom_id res chain seq x y z
N MET A 1 41.45 -12.84 10.12
CA MET A 1 40.22 -12.26 9.55
C MET A 1 40.35 -10.76 9.37
N ASP A 2 40.23 -10.30 8.13
CA ASP A 2 40.23 -8.90 7.74
C ASP A 2 38.83 -8.29 7.99
N ALA A 3 38.77 -7.05 8.49
CA ALA A 3 37.51 -6.34 8.77
C ALA A 3 36.72 -6.02 7.50
N SER A 4 37.37 -6.04 6.33
CA SER A 4 36.74 -5.84 5.01
C SER A 4 35.61 -6.85 4.71
N ILE A 5 35.64 -8.05 5.32
CA ILE A 5 34.56 -9.02 5.15
C ILE A 5 33.23 -8.52 5.75
N ILE A 6 33.28 -7.69 6.81
CA ILE A 6 32.07 -7.15 7.47
C ILE A 6 31.36 -6.15 6.55
N GLU A 7 32.10 -5.37 5.76
CA GLU A 7 31.53 -4.36 4.85
C GLU A 7 30.51 -4.99 3.88
N SER A 8 30.80 -6.19 3.36
CA SER A 8 29.88 -6.93 2.47
C SER A 8 28.61 -7.48 3.16
N TYR A 9 28.52 -7.40 4.49
CA TYR A 9 27.37 -7.86 5.27
C TYR A 9 26.62 -6.73 5.97
N VAL A 10 27.09 -5.47 5.90
CA VAL A 10 26.39 -4.31 6.51
C VAL A 10 24.95 -4.22 6.01
N GLU A 11 24.74 -4.29 4.70
CA GLU A 11 23.39 -4.23 4.11
C GLU A 11 22.51 -5.41 4.55
N LYS A 12 23.10 -6.61 4.62
CA LYS A 12 22.39 -7.83 5.04
C LYS A 12 21.98 -7.75 6.51
N VAL A 13 22.86 -7.25 7.37
CA VAL A 13 22.61 -7.08 8.80
C VAL A 13 21.53 -6.03 9.04
N TYR A 14 21.56 -4.93 8.30
CA TYR A 14 20.51 -3.93 8.37
C TYR A 14 19.16 -4.48 7.87
N GLY A 15 19.13 -5.19 6.74
CA GLY A 15 17.92 -5.87 6.27
C GLY A 15 17.40 -6.92 7.26
N TYR A 16 18.29 -7.60 7.99
CA TYR A 16 17.92 -8.47 9.10
C TYR A 16 17.30 -7.66 10.25
N ALA A 17 17.91 -6.56 10.68
CA ALA A 17 17.41 -5.71 11.75
C ALA A 17 16.01 -5.17 11.46
N VAL A 18 15.76 -4.67 10.24
CA VAL A 18 14.45 -4.22 9.75
C VAL A 18 13.35 -5.27 9.94
N ASN A 19 13.67 -6.54 9.68
CA ASN A 19 12.71 -7.64 9.83
C ASN A 19 12.44 -8.02 11.30
N HIS A 20 13.22 -7.46 12.23
CA HIS A 20 13.20 -7.80 13.64
C HIS A 20 12.91 -6.61 14.57
N THR A 21 12.67 -5.42 14.01
CA THR A 21 12.35 -4.17 14.70
C THR A 21 11.08 -3.52 14.14
N TYR A 22 10.61 -2.48 14.81
CA TYR A 22 9.35 -1.80 14.48
C TYR A 22 9.57 -0.36 13.99
N SER A 23 10.82 0.10 13.95
CA SER A 23 11.18 1.41 13.43
C SER A 23 12.51 1.45 12.72
N ARG A 24 12.70 2.51 11.93
CA ARG A 24 14.00 2.84 11.34
C ARG A 24 15.05 3.07 12.42
N GLU A 25 14.73 3.86 13.43
CA GLU A 25 15.62 4.11 14.57
C GLU A 25 15.99 2.82 15.30
N GLU A 26 15.01 1.94 15.55
CA GLU A 26 15.27 0.63 16.17
C GLU A 26 16.06 -0.30 15.24
N ALA A 27 15.84 -0.22 13.92
CA ALA A 27 16.62 -0.97 12.94
C ALA A 27 18.06 -0.46 12.86
N ASP A 28 18.25 0.86 12.88
CA ASP A 28 19.55 1.53 12.93
C ASP A 28 20.28 1.11 14.20
N ASP A 29 19.64 1.23 15.37
CA ASP A 29 20.21 0.85 16.66
C ASP A 29 20.54 -0.65 16.73
N LEU A 30 19.60 -1.52 16.34
CA LEU A 30 19.82 -2.96 16.36
C LEU A 30 20.93 -3.36 15.38
N SER A 31 20.93 -2.80 14.17
CA SER A 31 21.97 -3.11 13.18
C SER A 31 23.34 -2.64 13.65
N GLN A 32 23.43 -1.45 14.25
CA GLN A 32 24.66 -0.93 14.86
C GLN A 32 25.11 -1.82 16.01
N GLU A 33 24.22 -2.28 16.88
CA GLU A 33 24.57 -3.16 17.99
C GLU A 33 25.03 -4.55 17.51
N ILE A 34 24.39 -5.09 16.47
CA ILE A 34 24.80 -6.35 15.83
C ILE A 34 26.20 -6.18 15.21
N LEU A 35 26.42 -5.15 14.39
CA LEU A 35 27.70 -4.88 13.73
C LEU A 35 28.81 -4.62 14.74
N PHE A 36 28.54 -3.83 15.78
CA PHE A 36 29.48 -3.59 16.87
C PHE A 36 29.87 -4.88 17.58
N THR A 37 28.89 -5.74 17.87
CA THR A 37 29.15 -7.04 18.51
C THR A 37 29.93 -7.97 17.60
N ILE A 38 29.63 -7.99 16.29
CA ILE A 38 30.39 -8.76 15.30
C ILE A 38 31.86 -8.31 15.29
N VAL A 39 32.12 -7.00 15.16
CA VAL A 39 33.50 -6.45 15.16
C VAL A 39 34.24 -6.83 16.44
N ARG A 40 33.57 -6.73 17.60
CA ARG A 40 34.16 -7.05 18.91
C ARG A 40 34.51 -8.54 19.05
N GLU A 41 33.65 -9.42 18.56
CA GLU A 41 33.77 -10.86 18.76
C GLU A 41 34.52 -11.58 17.62
N LEU A 42 34.72 -10.92 16.46
CA LEU A 42 35.38 -11.47 15.28
C LEU A 42 36.77 -12.09 15.58
N PRO A 43 37.65 -11.49 16.43
CA PRO A 43 38.95 -12.08 16.73
C PRO A 43 38.87 -13.46 17.42
N LYS A 44 37.72 -13.82 17.99
CA LYS A 44 37.52 -15.10 18.68
C LYS A 44 37.08 -16.22 17.72
N LEU A 45 36.72 -15.90 16.49
CA LEU A 45 36.30 -16.88 15.49
C LEU A 45 37.52 -17.62 14.94
N LYS A 46 37.69 -18.89 15.35
CA LYS A 46 38.85 -19.72 14.99
C LYS A 46 38.80 -20.31 13.58
N ASN A 47 37.64 -20.28 12.91
CA ASN A 47 37.44 -20.89 11.59
C ASN A 47 36.69 -19.92 10.67
N GLU A 48 37.40 -19.37 9.69
CA GLU A 48 36.89 -18.39 8.73
C GLU A 48 35.75 -18.96 7.87
N ASN A 49 35.75 -20.27 7.57
CA ASN A 49 34.69 -20.93 6.80
C ASN A 49 33.34 -21.00 7.54
N LYS A 50 33.28 -20.60 8.82
CA LYS A 50 32.06 -20.54 9.62
C LYS A 50 31.58 -19.11 9.89
N PHE A 51 32.17 -18.11 9.23
CA PHE A 51 31.87 -16.70 9.46
C PHE A 51 30.38 -16.38 9.33
N GLU A 52 29.74 -16.74 8.21
CA GLU A 52 28.34 -16.38 7.97
C GLU A 52 27.35 -17.07 8.93
N PRO A 53 27.42 -18.39 9.19
CA PRO A 53 26.61 -19.02 10.23
C PRO A 53 26.83 -18.42 11.63
N TRP A 54 28.08 -18.06 11.97
CA TRP A 54 28.42 -17.43 13.23
C TRP A 54 27.84 -16.01 13.34
N LEU A 55 27.96 -15.20 12.27
CA LEU A 55 27.41 -13.84 12.18
C LEU A 55 25.91 -13.85 12.45
N TRP A 56 25.15 -14.75 11.82
CA TRP A 56 23.71 -14.85 12.04
C TRP A 56 23.35 -15.36 13.45
N GLY A 57 24.20 -16.19 14.05
CA GLY A 57 24.09 -16.57 15.47
C GLY A 57 24.28 -15.38 16.41
N VAL A 58 25.28 -14.52 16.15
CA VAL A 58 25.51 -13.28 16.90
C VAL A 58 24.33 -12.33 16.71
N ALA A 59 23.89 -12.11 15.47
CA ALA A 59 22.74 -11.26 15.16
C ALA A 59 21.48 -11.69 15.92
N SER A 60 21.15 -12.99 15.89
CA SER A 60 20.00 -13.54 16.63
C SER A 60 20.09 -13.29 18.14
N ASN A 61 21.28 -13.47 18.74
CA ASN A 61 21.48 -13.25 20.17
C ASN A 61 21.37 -11.78 20.57
N VAL A 62 21.97 -10.89 19.79
CA VAL A 62 21.87 -9.43 19.99
C VAL A 62 20.41 -9.00 19.84
N THR A 63 19.71 -9.45 18.80
CA THR A 63 18.28 -9.16 18.62
C THR A 63 17.41 -9.67 19.77
N LYS A 64 17.68 -10.87 20.31
CA LYS A 64 16.98 -11.36 21.52
C LYS A 64 17.23 -10.44 22.72
N SER A 65 18.47 -9.99 22.91
CA SER A 65 18.83 -9.05 23.99
C SER A 65 18.18 -7.68 23.80
N PHE A 66 18.27 -7.13 22.59
CA PHE A 66 17.66 -5.87 22.18
C PHE A 66 16.15 -5.88 22.40
N ARG A 67 15.46 -6.93 21.92
CA ARG A 67 14.02 -7.10 22.16
C ARG A 67 13.68 -7.33 23.62
N ARG A 68 14.53 -7.98 24.40
CA ARG A 68 14.33 -8.11 25.85
C ARG A 68 14.57 -6.78 26.58
N HIS A 69 15.44 -5.91 26.09
CA HIS A 69 15.68 -4.58 26.64
C HIS A 69 14.52 -3.63 26.30
N MET A 70 14.09 -3.59 25.04
CA MET A 70 12.89 -2.89 24.59
C MET A 70 11.63 -3.44 25.25
N GLY A 71 11.56 -4.76 25.36
CA GLY A 71 10.55 -5.50 26.09
C GLY A 71 10.56 -5.12 27.57
N LYS A 72 11.71 -5.00 28.25
CA LYS A 72 11.79 -4.56 29.65
C LYS A 72 11.45 -3.08 29.86
N GLN A 73 11.68 -2.21 28.87
CA GLN A 73 11.21 -0.82 28.89
C GLN A 73 9.68 -0.75 28.75
N ARG A 74 9.05 -1.69 28.03
CA ARG A 74 7.59 -1.81 27.87
C ARG A 74 6.91 -2.74 28.89
N ALA A 75 7.67 -3.64 29.52
CA ALA A 75 7.21 -4.72 30.38
C ALA A 75 7.88 -4.62 31.76
N MET A 76 7.60 -3.52 32.46
CA MET A 76 7.74 -3.53 33.93
C MET A 76 6.68 -4.45 34.61
N TYR A 77 5.83 -5.15 33.85
CA TYR A 77 4.83 -6.10 34.35
C TYR A 77 4.58 -7.31 33.42
N SER A 78 5.59 -8.15 33.18
CA SER A 78 5.37 -9.48 32.60
C SER A 78 6.21 -10.50 33.34
N TYR A 79 5.54 -11.41 34.05
CA TYR A 79 6.15 -12.62 34.59
C TYR A 79 6.21 -13.67 33.47
N ASP A 80 7.41 -14.20 33.24
CA ASP A 80 7.70 -15.31 32.35
C ASP A 80 6.81 -16.53 32.69
N ILE A 81 6.23 -17.16 31.66
CA ILE A 81 5.72 -18.53 31.73
C ILE A 81 6.95 -19.45 31.62
N PRO A 82 7.28 -20.27 32.63
CA PRO A 82 8.26 -21.32 32.44
C PRO A 82 7.65 -22.43 31.57
N GLU A 83 8.18 -22.62 30.37
CA GLU A 83 8.08 -23.90 29.68
C GLU A 83 8.96 -24.92 30.42
N ASP A 84 8.34 -25.75 31.25
CA ASP A 84 8.75 -27.12 31.54
C ASP A 84 7.63 -27.83 32.30
N ILE A 85 6.84 -28.65 31.59
CA ILE A 85 6.03 -29.71 32.21
C ILE A 85 6.59 -31.04 31.74
N ALA A 86 7.41 -31.66 32.60
CA ALA A 86 7.48 -33.11 32.63
C ALA A 86 6.21 -33.60 33.34
N TYR A 87 5.43 -34.40 32.64
CA TYR A 87 4.22 -35.05 33.15
C TYR A 87 4.57 -36.01 34.29
N GLU A 88 3.90 -35.86 35.43
CA GLU A 88 3.30 -36.94 36.23
C GLU A 88 2.57 -36.34 37.45
N GLU A 89 1.23 -36.44 37.46
CA GLU A 89 0.37 -36.95 38.54
C GLU A 89 -1.07 -36.39 38.41
N ASP A 90 -2.03 -37.31 38.48
CA ASP A 90 -3.48 -37.12 38.34
C ASP A 90 -4.08 -36.10 39.33
N PHE A 91 -4.47 -34.93 38.85
CA PHE A 91 -5.45 -34.06 39.50
C PHE A 91 -6.42 -33.43 38.48
N ASP A 92 -7.68 -33.84 38.55
CA ASP A 92 -8.91 -33.14 38.11
C ASP A 92 -8.88 -32.35 36.77
N ASN A 93 -8.84 -33.09 35.65
CA ASN A 93 -8.82 -32.59 34.25
C ASN A 93 -9.91 -31.54 33.91
N GLU A 94 -11.05 -31.51 34.59
CA GLU A 94 -12.10 -30.51 34.32
C GLU A 94 -11.77 -29.13 34.92
N GLN A 95 -11.12 -29.07 36.07
CA GLN A 95 -10.75 -27.80 36.70
C GLN A 95 -9.63 -27.12 35.93
N GLU A 96 -8.61 -27.86 35.50
CA GLU A 96 -7.48 -27.32 34.75
C GLU A 96 -7.93 -26.73 33.40
N ALA A 97 -8.84 -27.42 32.70
CA ALA A 97 -9.45 -26.89 31.47
C ALA A 97 -10.27 -25.60 31.70
N VAL A 98 -10.98 -25.50 32.84
CA VAL A 98 -11.72 -24.28 33.22
C VAL A 98 -10.76 -23.14 33.60
N TYR A 99 -9.66 -23.42 34.30
CA TYR A 99 -8.64 -22.43 34.63
C TYR A 99 -7.89 -21.96 33.39
N ASP A 100 -7.60 -22.84 32.44
CA ASP A 100 -6.95 -22.48 31.17
C ASP A 100 -7.88 -21.69 30.26
N LEU A 101 -9.16 -22.05 30.21
CA LEU A 101 -10.18 -21.24 29.55
C LEU A 101 -10.25 -19.85 30.20
N LEU A 102 -10.30 -19.77 31.53
CA LEU A 102 -10.37 -18.51 32.26
C LEU A 102 -9.12 -17.65 32.03
N ARG A 103 -7.92 -18.23 32.09
CA ARG A 103 -6.65 -17.56 31.75
C ARG A 103 -6.67 -17.03 30.33
N THR A 104 -7.13 -17.84 29.38
CA THR A 104 -7.30 -17.43 27.98
C THR A 104 -8.26 -16.25 27.86
N LYS A 105 -9.40 -16.28 28.55
CA LYS A 105 -10.39 -15.17 28.51
C LYS A 105 -9.88 -13.91 29.25
N ILE A 106 -9.09 -14.05 30.31
CA ILE A 106 -8.40 -12.94 30.97
C ILE A 106 -7.37 -12.32 30.03
N ALA A 107 -6.62 -13.14 29.29
CA ALA A 107 -5.63 -12.68 28.32
C ALA A 107 -6.28 -11.91 27.14
N MET A 108 -7.56 -12.14 26.86
CA MET A 108 -8.35 -11.39 25.87
C MET A 108 -8.87 -10.03 26.36
N LEU A 109 -8.75 -9.71 27.66
CA LEU A 109 -9.09 -8.38 28.19
C LEU A 109 -7.96 -7.38 27.91
N SER A 110 -8.32 -6.14 27.58
CA SER A 110 -7.35 -5.04 27.49
C SER A 110 -6.67 -4.82 28.83
N SER A 111 -5.44 -4.31 28.82
CA SER A 111 -4.63 -3.95 29.99
C SER A 111 -5.44 -3.25 31.06
N ILE A 112 -6.25 -2.24 30.70
CA ILE A 112 -7.04 -1.48 31.68
C ILE A 112 -7.99 -2.35 32.53
N TYR A 113 -8.45 -3.49 32.02
CA TYR A 113 -9.30 -4.44 32.74
C TYR A 113 -8.51 -5.65 33.25
N ARG A 114 -7.57 -6.16 32.45
CA ARG A 114 -6.69 -7.29 32.77
C ARG A 114 -5.85 -6.97 34.00
N ASP A 115 -5.19 -5.82 34.01
CA ASP A 115 -4.29 -5.41 35.09
C ASP A 115 -5.06 -5.27 36.40
N ILE A 116 -6.28 -4.73 36.36
CA ILE A 116 -7.13 -4.61 37.55
C ILE A 116 -7.61 -5.97 38.05
N ILE A 117 -7.92 -6.92 37.16
CA ILE A 117 -8.26 -8.30 37.56
C ILE A 117 -7.05 -9.01 38.15
N VAL A 118 -5.87 -8.88 37.55
CA VAL A 118 -4.63 -9.51 38.03
C VAL A 118 -4.25 -8.94 39.39
N LEU A 119 -4.14 -7.61 39.51
CA LEU A 119 -3.76 -6.96 40.77
C LEU A 119 -4.75 -7.28 41.91
N TYR A 120 -6.04 -7.39 41.60
CA TYR A 120 -7.07 -7.67 42.61
C TYR A 120 -7.15 -9.15 43.00
N TYR A 121 -7.16 -10.07 42.03
CA TYR A 121 -7.43 -11.50 42.27
C TYR A 121 -6.17 -12.36 42.40
N TYR A 122 -5.09 -12.00 41.70
CA TYR A 122 -3.82 -12.73 41.74
C TYR A 122 -2.88 -12.11 42.77
N ASP A 123 -2.75 -10.77 42.75
CA ASP A 123 -1.84 -10.07 43.67
C ASP A 123 -2.52 -9.65 45.00
N SER A 124 -3.83 -9.93 45.13
CA SER A 124 -4.63 -9.69 46.35
C SER A 124 -4.61 -8.24 46.86
N LEU A 125 -4.45 -7.26 45.96
CA LEU A 125 -4.43 -5.84 46.31
C LEU A 125 -5.83 -5.26 46.51
N SER A 126 -5.99 -4.35 47.46
CA SER A 126 -7.23 -3.59 47.64
C SER A 126 -7.45 -2.55 46.54
N THR A 127 -8.70 -2.12 46.32
CA THR A 127 -9.06 -1.08 45.34
C THR A 127 -8.27 0.21 45.55
N LYS A 128 -7.99 0.56 46.81
CA LYS A 128 -7.16 1.70 47.20
C LYS A 128 -5.68 1.53 46.78
N GLN A 129 -5.09 0.36 47.03
CA GLN A 129 -3.70 0.07 46.64
C GLN A 129 -3.54 0.06 45.11
N ILE A 130 -4.52 -0.50 44.39
CA ILE A 130 -4.55 -0.49 42.92
C ILE A 130 -4.69 0.94 42.38
N SER A 131 -5.52 1.76 43.02
CA SER A 131 -5.68 3.19 42.70
C SER A 131 -4.36 3.95 42.80
N GLU A 132 -3.60 3.70 43.87
CA GLU A 132 -2.28 4.28 44.11
C GLU A 132 -1.25 3.78 43.08
N GLN A 133 -1.21 2.46 42.82
CA GLN A 133 -0.24 1.85 41.91
C GLN A 133 -0.45 2.25 40.44
N LEU A 134 -1.70 2.34 39.99
CA LEU A 134 -2.04 2.70 38.61
C LEU A 134 -2.28 4.21 38.42
N SER A 135 -2.20 5.01 39.49
CA SER A 135 -2.45 6.46 39.46
C SER A 135 -3.81 6.84 38.84
N ILE A 136 -4.86 6.10 39.20
CA ILE A 136 -6.25 6.34 38.75
C ILE A 136 -7.20 6.42 39.95
N PRO A 137 -8.37 7.10 39.86
CA PRO A 137 -9.30 7.19 40.98
C PRO A 137 -9.82 5.82 41.45
N GLU A 138 -9.98 5.63 42.75
CA GLU A 138 -10.51 4.37 43.32
C GLU A 138 -11.90 4.00 42.77
N GLY A 139 -12.75 4.99 42.48
CA GLY A 139 -14.02 4.78 41.79
C GLY A 139 -13.85 4.19 40.38
N THR A 140 -12.79 4.58 39.66
CA THR A 140 -12.43 4.01 38.35
C THR A 140 -11.93 2.57 38.50
N VAL A 141 -11.18 2.26 39.55
CA VAL A 141 -10.76 0.87 39.84
C VAL A 141 -11.97 -0.03 40.07
N THR A 142 -12.89 0.41 40.93
CA THR A 142 -14.11 -0.34 41.27
C THR A 142 -15.00 -0.56 40.05
N TRP A 143 -15.18 0.47 39.22
CA TRP A 143 -15.92 0.38 37.98
C TRP A 143 -15.27 -0.58 36.98
N ARG A 144 -13.96 -0.45 36.73
CA ARG A 144 -13.23 -1.34 35.82
C ARG A 144 -13.25 -2.79 36.30
N LEU A 145 -13.14 -3.05 37.61
CA LEU A 145 -13.24 -4.39 38.17
C LEU A 145 -14.63 -5.02 37.99
N SER A 146 -15.69 -4.21 38.12
CA SER A 146 -17.06 -4.65 37.84
C SER A 146 -17.27 -4.97 36.37
N GLU A 147 -16.80 -4.10 35.47
CA GLU A 147 -16.90 -4.31 34.02
C GLU A 147 -16.06 -5.49 33.53
N ALA A 148 -14.85 -5.67 34.05
CA ALA A 148 -13.99 -6.82 33.72
C ALA A 148 -14.68 -8.15 34.08
N ARG A 149 -15.31 -8.24 35.27
CA ARG A 149 -16.08 -9.42 35.68
C ARG A 149 -17.26 -9.73 34.74
N LYS A 150 -18.00 -8.69 34.32
CA LYS A 150 -19.10 -8.87 33.35
C LYS A 150 -18.60 -9.35 31.99
N LYS A 151 -17.48 -8.81 31.51
CA LYS A 151 -16.85 -9.23 30.24
C LYS A 151 -16.42 -10.70 30.29
N LEU A 152 -15.73 -11.13 31.36
CA LEU A 152 -15.32 -12.53 31.53
C LEU A 152 -16.52 -13.48 31.54
N LYS A 153 -17.59 -13.11 32.27
CA LYS A 153 -18.82 -13.93 32.33
C LYS A 153 -19.46 -14.13 30.95
N LYS A 154 -19.42 -13.12 30.08
CA LYS A 154 -19.95 -13.22 28.71
C LYS A 154 -19.05 -14.04 27.78
N GLU A 155 -17.74 -13.85 27.87
CA GLU A 155 -16.78 -14.48 26.95
C GLU A 155 -16.53 -15.97 27.24
N CYS A 156 -16.77 -16.44 28.46
CA CYS A 156 -16.75 -17.88 28.78
C CYS A 156 -17.93 -18.66 28.17
N THR A 157 -18.92 -18.00 27.58
CA THR A 157 -20.11 -18.64 26.98
C THR A 157 -20.19 -18.60 25.44
N GLU A 158 -19.30 -17.88 24.76
CA GLU A 158 -19.31 -17.73 23.30
C GLU A 158 -17.94 -18.08 22.68
N MET A 159 -17.93 -18.84 21.57
CA MET A 159 -16.74 -19.20 20.80
C MET A 159 -16.89 -18.68 19.37
N ASN A 160 -15.91 -17.93 18.86
CA ASN A 160 -15.96 -17.33 17.51
C ASN A 160 -15.03 -18.09 16.54
N GLU A 161 -15.54 -18.43 15.35
CA GLU A 161 -14.82 -19.15 14.28
C GLU A 161 -13.83 -18.27 13.48
N THR A 162 -13.86 -16.94 13.68
CA THR A 162 -13.15 -15.97 12.81
C THR A 162 -11.61 -16.09 12.87
N ALA A 163 -11.06 -16.65 13.94
CA ALA A 163 -9.61 -16.81 14.15
C ALA A 163 -8.94 -17.82 13.19
N LEU A 164 -9.72 -18.64 12.47
CA LEU A 164 -9.20 -19.77 11.69
C LEU A 164 -8.69 -19.38 10.28
N ARG A 165 -8.99 -18.17 9.79
CA ARG A 165 -8.58 -17.70 8.45
C ARG A 165 -8.20 -16.21 8.48
N PRO A 166 -6.93 -15.87 8.74
CA PRO A 166 -6.51 -14.48 8.79
C PRO A 166 -6.69 -13.82 7.41
N ILE A 167 -7.14 -12.57 7.42
CA ILE A 167 -7.18 -11.74 6.22
C ILE A 167 -5.77 -11.51 5.72
N LYS A 168 -5.57 -11.70 4.42
CA LYS A 168 -4.37 -11.30 3.70
C LYS A 168 -4.68 -10.07 2.87
N MET A 169 -3.98 -8.99 3.16
CA MET A 169 -4.10 -7.70 2.51
C MET A 169 -2.79 -7.38 1.80
N ASN A 170 -2.86 -6.79 0.62
CA ASN A 170 -1.73 -6.10 0.04
C ASN A 170 -1.69 -4.66 0.58
N ILE A 171 -0.55 -4.25 1.15
CA ILE A 171 -0.35 -2.88 1.63
C ILE A 171 0.73 -2.22 0.78
N ASP A 172 0.32 -1.18 0.08
CA ASP A 172 1.19 -0.33 -0.72
C ASP A 172 1.22 1.10 -0.16
N ILE A 173 2.02 1.94 -0.80
CA ILE A 173 2.22 3.34 -0.45
C ILE A 173 2.27 4.17 -1.74
N TYR A 174 1.76 5.39 -1.69
CA TYR A 174 1.83 6.33 -2.80
C TYR A 174 2.12 7.74 -2.29
N GLY A 175 2.80 8.56 -3.11
CA GLY A 175 3.15 9.94 -2.75
C GLY A 175 4.53 10.34 -3.22
N THR A 176 5.30 11.02 -2.37
CA THR A 176 6.74 11.30 -2.55
C THR A 176 7.57 10.56 -1.49
N GLY A 177 8.81 10.21 -1.84
CA GLY A 177 9.73 9.44 -1.01
C GLY A 177 11.05 9.16 -1.75
N GLU A 178 12.07 8.69 -1.04
CA GLU A 178 13.30 8.16 -1.65
C GLU A 178 13.05 6.71 -2.07
N TYR A 179 12.58 6.53 -3.30
CA TYR A 179 12.06 5.26 -3.84
C TYR A 179 13.11 4.20 -4.20
N ASP A 180 14.40 4.48 -4.00
CA ASP A 180 15.50 3.65 -4.51
C ASP A 180 16.58 3.33 -3.46
N ASP A 181 16.36 3.69 -2.20
CA ASP A 181 17.31 3.36 -1.13
C ASP A 181 17.03 1.96 -0.56
N LYS A 182 17.93 1.01 -0.86
CA LYS A 182 17.94 -0.34 -0.28
C LYS A 182 18.15 -0.34 1.25
N MET A 183 18.57 0.80 1.82
CA MET A 183 18.79 1.03 3.25
C MET A 183 17.58 1.62 3.98
N VAL A 184 16.47 1.98 3.30
CA VAL A 184 15.30 2.55 3.98
C VAL A 184 14.03 1.85 3.49
N PRO A 185 13.60 0.77 4.17
CA PRO A 185 12.36 0.10 3.81
C PRO A 185 11.18 1.04 4.05
N PHE A 186 10.23 1.03 3.10
CA PHE A 186 8.99 1.79 3.26
C PHE A 186 8.30 1.47 4.60
N PRO A 187 7.61 2.44 5.20
CA PRO A 187 6.80 2.24 6.40
C PRO A 187 5.84 1.05 6.31
N SER A 188 5.38 0.69 5.11
CA SER A 188 4.53 -0.48 4.86
C SER A 188 5.17 -1.80 5.30
N LYS A 189 6.50 -1.93 5.26
CA LYS A 189 7.22 -3.14 5.70
C LYS A 189 7.00 -3.45 7.18
N TYR A 190 6.91 -2.42 8.03
CA TYR A 190 6.75 -2.57 9.48
C TYR A 190 5.32 -2.88 9.93
N ILE A 191 4.35 -2.85 9.01
CA ILE A 191 2.93 -3.09 9.28
C ILE A 191 2.36 -4.25 8.44
N ASN A 192 3.21 -4.95 7.69
CA ASN A 192 2.79 -5.98 6.74
C ASN A 192 2.63 -7.37 7.38
N ASP A 193 2.82 -7.51 8.69
CA ASP A 193 2.59 -8.77 9.38
C ASP A 193 1.09 -9.09 9.46
N ALA A 194 0.78 -10.38 9.60
CA ALA A 194 -0.59 -10.86 9.57
C ALA A 194 -1.47 -10.23 10.67
N LEU A 195 -0.93 -9.99 11.86
CA LEU A 195 -1.72 -9.44 12.96
C LEU A 195 -2.04 -7.96 12.70
N SER A 196 -1.05 -7.18 12.27
CA SER A 196 -1.26 -5.79 11.83
C SER A 196 -2.31 -5.69 10.74
N GLN A 197 -2.24 -6.53 9.70
CA GLN A 197 -3.23 -6.54 8.61
C GLN A 197 -4.67 -6.82 9.11
N ASN A 198 -4.83 -7.75 10.04
CA ASN A 198 -6.14 -8.10 10.59
C ASN A 198 -6.68 -7.01 11.51
N ILE A 199 -5.82 -6.38 12.33
CA ILE A 199 -6.19 -5.19 13.11
C ILE A 199 -6.69 -4.08 12.19
N LEU A 200 -5.95 -3.81 11.11
CA LEU A 200 -6.29 -2.78 10.13
C LEU A 200 -7.61 -3.09 9.40
N TYR A 201 -7.83 -4.35 9.04
CA TYR A 201 -9.08 -4.77 8.40
C TYR A 201 -10.28 -4.62 9.34
N TYR A 202 -10.18 -5.15 10.57
CA TYR A 202 -11.30 -5.16 11.51
C TYR A 202 -11.61 -3.79 12.12
N SER A 203 -10.64 -2.87 12.13
CA SER A 203 -10.84 -1.48 12.56
C SER A 203 -11.07 -0.50 11.40
N TYR A 204 -11.33 -0.97 10.18
CA TYR A 204 -11.54 -0.08 9.02
C TYR A 204 -12.88 0.65 9.05
N GLU A 205 -13.98 -0.11 9.09
CA GLU A 205 -15.34 0.43 8.94
C GLU A 205 -15.76 1.29 10.15
N LYS A 206 -15.23 0.98 11.34
CA LYS A 206 -15.57 1.69 12.58
C LYS A 206 -14.44 1.65 13.63
N PRO A 207 -14.39 2.65 14.54
CA PRO A 207 -13.50 2.62 15.69
C PRO A 207 -13.75 1.39 16.58
N THR A 208 -12.68 0.65 16.87
CA THR A 208 -12.73 -0.66 17.54
C THR A 208 -11.79 -0.66 18.75
N THR A 209 -12.16 -1.35 19.84
CA THR A 209 -11.30 -1.47 21.03
C THR A 209 -10.29 -2.62 20.92
N VAL A 210 -9.29 -2.61 21.79
CA VAL A 210 -8.31 -3.71 21.90
C VAL A 210 -8.99 -5.06 22.12
N GLU A 211 -10.02 -5.14 22.96
CA GLU A 211 -10.69 -6.41 23.26
C GLU A 211 -11.53 -6.92 22.09
N GLU A 212 -12.19 -6.01 21.37
CA GLU A 212 -12.92 -6.34 20.15
C GLU A 212 -11.94 -6.89 19.10
N LEU A 213 -10.79 -6.24 18.93
CA LEU A 213 -9.72 -6.69 18.02
C LEU A 213 -9.10 -8.02 18.47
N ALA A 214 -8.85 -8.21 19.77
CA ALA A 214 -8.34 -9.46 20.34
C ALA A 214 -9.27 -10.63 20.02
N LYS A 215 -10.59 -10.42 20.21
CA LYS A 215 -11.62 -11.39 19.88
C LYS A 215 -11.70 -11.69 18.38
N LEU A 216 -11.63 -10.65 17.53
CA LEU A 216 -11.71 -10.80 16.06
C LEU A 216 -10.47 -11.47 15.47
N CYS A 217 -9.28 -11.13 16.00
CA CYS A 217 -8.01 -11.70 15.56
C CYS A 217 -7.70 -13.06 16.22
N GLY A 218 -8.41 -13.43 17.29
CA GLY A 218 -8.19 -14.67 18.02
C GLY A 218 -6.87 -14.70 18.81
N VAL A 219 -6.37 -13.55 19.25
CA VAL A 219 -5.11 -13.45 20.01
C VAL A 219 -5.32 -12.67 21.30
N PRO A 220 -4.53 -12.95 22.36
CA PRO A 220 -4.53 -12.13 23.57
C PRO A 220 -4.41 -10.64 23.28
N ALA A 221 -5.13 -9.83 24.05
CA ALA A 221 -5.15 -8.37 23.94
C ALA A 221 -3.76 -7.74 24.06
N TYR A 222 -2.85 -8.35 24.82
CA TYR A 222 -1.46 -7.90 24.89
C TYR A 222 -0.76 -7.83 23.52
N TYR A 223 -1.00 -8.82 22.64
CA TYR A 223 -0.45 -8.79 21.28
C TYR A 223 -1.11 -7.72 20.40
N ILE A 224 -2.38 -7.41 20.65
CA ILE A 224 -3.06 -6.30 19.99
C ILE A 224 -2.47 -4.97 20.45
N GLU A 225 -2.22 -4.81 21.76
CA GLU A 225 -1.64 -3.59 22.35
C GLU A 225 -0.27 -3.28 21.75
N ASP A 226 0.64 -4.27 21.73
CA ASP A 226 1.97 -4.10 21.13
C ASP A 226 1.90 -3.71 19.63
N ARG A 227 0.95 -4.28 18.88
CA ARG A 227 0.76 -3.93 17.46
C ARG A 227 0.11 -2.58 17.26
N ILE A 228 -0.87 -2.20 18.09
CA ILE A 228 -1.53 -0.91 18.01
C ILE A 228 -0.53 0.23 18.23
N ASP A 229 0.38 0.10 19.19
CA ASP A 229 1.43 1.10 19.43
C ASP A 229 2.30 1.31 18.18
N ASN A 230 2.71 0.22 17.53
CA ASN A 230 3.44 0.30 16.26
C ASN A 230 2.59 0.97 15.15
N LEU A 231 1.32 0.57 15.00
CA LEU A 231 0.43 1.12 13.98
C LEU A 231 0.13 2.62 14.19
N LEU A 232 0.04 3.08 15.44
CA LEU A 232 -0.12 4.50 15.79
C LEU A 232 1.13 5.30 15.41
N ASN A 233 2.31 4.81 15.80
CA ASN A 233 3.59 5.44 15.47
C ASN A 233 3.83 5.53 13.96
N ARG A 234 3.22 4.62 13.20
CA ARG A 234 3.29 4.56 11.74
C ARG A 234 2.16 5.29 11.04
N GLU A 235 1.26 5.94 11.79
CA GLU A 235 0.04 6.60 11.31
C GLU A 235 -0.90 5.69 10.49
N ALA A 236 -0.80 4.37 10.66
CA ALA A 236 -1.63 3.38 9.98
C ALA A 236 -3.00 3.22 10.66
N VAL A 237 -3.07 3.50 11.98
CA VAL A 237 -4.32 3.67 12.73
C VAL A 237 -4.31 5.03 13.44
N ILE A 238 -5.49 5.52 13.78
CA ILE A 238 -5.71 6.69 14.63
C ILE A 238 -6.53 6.29 15.86
N GLU A 239 -6.25 6.93 16.99
CA GLU A 239 -7.10 6.84 18.18
C GLU A 239 -8.21 7.91 18.08
N VAL A 240 -9.40 7.49 17.66
CA VAL A 240 -10.55 8.40 17.43
C VAL A 240 -11.12 8.89 18.76
N SER A 241 -11.01 8.07 19.80
CA SER A 241 -11.34 8.38 21.19
C SER A 241 -10.59 7.41 22.09
N LYS A 242 -10.45 7.74 23.37
CA LYS A 242 -9.64 6.95 24.32
C LYS A 242 -9.94 5.44 24.24
N GLY A 243 -8.94 4.65 23.82
CA GLY A 243 -9.00 3.20 23.68
C GLY A 243 -9.78 2.68 22.46
N ARG A 244 -10.10 3.54 21.49
CA ARG A 244 -10.80 3.18 20.24
C ARG A 244 -9.97 3.57 19.03
N TYR A 245 -9.54 2.57 18.29
CA TYR A 245 -8.64 2.71 17.15
C TYR A 245 -9.37 2.48 15.84
N GLN A 246 -9.01 3.24 14.82
CA GLN A 246 -9.56 3.11 13.48
C GLN A 246 -8.44 3.20 12.43
N THR A 247 -8.50 2.38 11.40
CA THR A 247 -7.56 2.42 10.28
C THR A 247 -7.59 3.76 9.58
N ASN A 248 -6.42 4.33 9.32
CA ASN A 248 -6.24 5.70 8.84
C ASN A 248 -5.85 5.77 7.36
N PHE A 249 -6.26 4.79 6.57
CA PHE A 249 -6.06 4.76 5.13
C PHE A 249 -7.12 3.89 4.44
N ILE A 250 -7.26 4.06 3.12
CA ILE A 250 -8.27 3.34 2.33
C ILE A 250 -7.88 1.86 2.18
N ILE A 251 -8.82 0.97 2.46
CA ILE A 251 -8.72 -0.45 2.14
C ILE A 251 -9.76 -0.77 1.06
N TRP A 252 -9.30 -1.19 -0.11
CA TRP A 252 -10.17 -1.65 -1.18
C TRP A 252 -10.60 -3.10 -0.98
N SER A 253 -11.88 -3.36 -1.24
CA SER A 253 -12.48 -4.70 -1.31
C SER A 253 -13.42 -4.79 -2.52
N ASP A 254 -13.94 -5.99 -2.80
CA ASP A 254 -14.80 -6.23 -3.95
C ASP A 254 -16.05 -5.33 -3.98
N LYS A 255 -16.49 -4.78 -2.84
CA LYS A 255 -17.64 -3.87 -2.75
C LYS A 255 -17.52 -2.65 -3.68
N TYR A 256 -16.29 -2.16 -3.88
CA TYR A 256 -16.04 -1.02 -4.76
C TYR A 256 -16.12 -1.40 -6.23
N GLY A 257 -15.67 -2.61 -6.59
CA GLY A 257 -15.79 -3.17 -7.93
C GLY A 257 -17.25 -3.44 -8.30
N ILE A 258 -17.99 -4.11 -7.40
CA ILE A 258 -19.42 -4.38 -7.53
C ILE A 258 -20.19 -3.07 -7.82
N PHE A 259 -19.92 -2.01 -7.05
CA PHE A 259 -20.55 -0.72 -7.32
C PHE A 259 -20.24 -0.18 -8.72
N CYS A 260 -18.99 -0.29 -9.18
CA CYS A 260 -18.61 0.17 -10.52
C CYS A 260 -19.34 -0.63 -11.61
N GLU A 261 -19.38 -1.96 -11.50
CA GLU A 261 -20.09 -2.85 -12.44
C GLU A 261 -21.58 -2.52 -12.51
N GLU A 262 -22.21 -2.27 -11.36
CA GLU A 262 -23.65 -2.03 -11.28
C GLU A 262 -24.06 -0.63 -11.76
N ASN A 263 -23.17 0.37 -11.67
CA ASN A 263 -23.55 1.77 -11.78
C ASN A 263 -22.79 2.58 -12.85
N ALA A 264 -21.54 2.26 -13.18
CA ALA A 264 -20.72 3.11 -14.06
C ALA A 264 -21.24 3.18 -15.50
N GLU A 265 -21.54 2.02 -16.12
CA GLU A 265 -22.11 1.98 -17.48
C GLU A 265 -23.46 2.71 -17.50
N LYS A 266 -24.34 2.41 -16.53
CA LYS A 266 -25.67 3.01 -16.41
C LYS A 266 -25.63 4.53 -16.26
N ALA A 267 -24.70 5.06 -15.46
CA ALA A 267 -24.52 6.49 -15.28
C ALA A 267 -24.17 7.18 -16.60
N LEU A 268 -23.32 6.55 -17.42
CA LEU A 268 -22.85 7.10 -18.68
C LEU A 268 -23.82 6.87 -19.86
N LEU A 269 -24.76 5.91 -19.77
CA LEU A 269 -25.69 5.58 -20.87
C LEU A 269 -26.33 6.80 -21.59
N PRO A 270 -26.78 7.87 -20.91
CA PRO A 270 -27.39 9.03 -21.58
C PRO A 270 -26.47 9.75 -22.59
N ILE A 271 -25.15 9.65 -22.41
CA ILE A 271 -24.15 10.33 -23.23
C ILE A 271 -23.14 9.34 -23.88
N MET A 272 -23.25 8.04 -23.59
CA MET A 272 -22.26 7.03 -23.96
C MET A 272 -21.95 7.01 -25.46
N ASP A 273 -22.96 6.93 -26.32
CA ASP A 273 -22.77 6.88 -27.77
C ASP A 273 -22.13 8.17 -28.32
N LYS A 274 -22.45 9.33 -27.72
CA LYS A 274 -21.82 10.60 -28.08
C LYS A 274 -20.34 10.61 -27.69
N LEU A 275 -19.99 10.08 -26.51
CA LEU A 275 -18.60 9.96 -26.07
C LEU A 275 -17.81 9.01 -26.99
N VAL A 276 -18.38 7.84 -27.32
CA VAL A 276 -17.76 6.90 -28.27
C VAL A 276 -17.56 7.56 -29.63
N GLY A 277 -18.57 8.29 -30.13
CA GLY A 277 -18.48 9.08 -31.37
C GLY A 277 -17.38 10.13 -31.33
N ALA A 278 -17.28 10.90 -30.24
CA ALA A 278 -16.23 11.90 -30.05
C ALA A 278 -14.82 11.28 -30.03
N ILE A 279 -14.63 10.12 -29.37
CA ILE A 279 -13.35 9.39 -29.41
C ILE A 279 -12.99 8.99 -30.85
N LYS A 280 -13.96 8.50 -31.63
CA LYS A 280 -13.73 8.14 -33.05
C LYS A 280 -13.36 9.35 -33.90
N LEU A 281 -14.00 10.49 -33.68
CA LEU A 281 -13.69 11.75 -34.38
C LEU A 281 -12.29 12.26 -34.02
N VAL A 282 -11.94 12.27 -32.73
CA VAL A 282 -10.59 12.59 -32.27
C VAL A 282 -9.57 11.66 -32.91
N ALA A 283 -9.80 10.35 -32.90
CA ALA A 283 -8.88 9.39 -33.50
C ALA A 283 -8.69 9.62 -35.00
N LYS A 284 -9.76 9.92 -35.73
CA LYS A 284 -9.74 10.23 -37.17
C LYS A 284 -8.92 11.49 -37.48
N GLU A 285 -9.08 12.55 -36.70
CA GLU A 285 -8.34 13.80 -36.93
C GLU A 285 -6.91 13.74 -36.42
N ALA A 286 -6.69 13.14 -35.25
CA ALA A 286 -5.37 12.92 -34.65
C ALA A 286 -4.46 12.04 -35.53
N ALA A 287 -5.04 11.16 -36.36
CA ALA A 287 -4.29 10.40 -37.35
C ALA A 287 -3.50 11.30 -38.34
N ASN A 288 -3.93 12.55 -38.54
CA ASN A 288 -3.24 13.52 -39.40
C ASN A 288 -2.17 14.34 -38.68
N VAL A 289 -2.03 14.20 -37.36
CA VAL A 289 -0.92 14.80 -36.61
C VAL A 289 0.34 13.98 -36.92
N ASP A 290 1.39 14.65 -37.40
CA ASP A 290 2.64 14.03 -37.84
C ASP A 290 3.60 13.70 -36.68
N PHE A 291 3.08 13.05 -35.64
CA PHE A 291 3.89 12.60 -34.51
C PHE A 291 4.51 11.22 -34.79
N TYR A 292 5.54 10.86 -34.02
CA TYR A 292 6.16 9.54 -34.14
C TYR A 292 5.21 8.46 -33.59
N LYS A 293 4.55 7.70 -34.47
CA LYS A 293 3.52 6.69 -34.12
C LYS A 293 4.07 5.35 -33.63
N ALA A 294 5.38 5.15 -33.71
CA ALA A 294 6.06 3.91 -33.31
C ALA A 294 5.49 2.62 -33.94
N GLY A 295 5.01 2.71 -35.19
CA GLY A 295 4.49 1.55 -35.94
C GLY A 295 3.20 0.94 -35.40
N LYS A 296 2.51 1.61 -34.47
CA LYS A 296 1.21 1.16 -33.95
C LYS A 296 0.12 1.21 -35.01
N SER A 297 -0.80 0.26 -34.97
CA SER A 297 -2.00 0.27 -35.82
C SER A 297 -2.94 1.42 -35.43
N GLU A 298 -3.88 1.76 -36.32
CA GLU A 298 -4.93 2.74 -36.01
C GLU A 298 -5.79 2.29 -34.81
N SER A 299 -6.06 0.98 -34.70
CA SER A 299 -6.81 0.41 -33.59
C SER A 299 -6.06 0.54 -32.26
N ASP A 300 -4.75 0.32 -32.23
CA ASP A 300 -3.94 0.50 -31.02
C ASP A 300 -3.83 1.99 -30.62
N LEU A 301 -3.65 2.87 -31.62
CA LEU A 301 -3.55 4.31 -31.40
C LEU A 301 -4.85 4.92 -30.87
N LEU A 302 -6.02 4.36 -31.21
CA LEU A 302 -7.32 4.80 -30.69
C LEU A 302 -7.35 4.80 -29.14
N TYR A 303 -6.75 3.80 -28.50
CA TYR A 303 -6.66 3.73 -27.04
C TYR A 303 -5.76 4.82 -26.46
N LEU A 304 -4.63 5.07 -27.11
CA LEU A 304 -3.72 6.15 -26.72
C LEU A 304 -4.40 7.52 -26.88
N TYR A 305 -5.08 7.76 -28.00
CA TYR A 305 -5.80 9.01 -28.24
C TYR A 305 -6.91 9.23 -27.20
N GLY A 306 -7.70 8.19 -26.90
CA GLY A 306 -8.72 8.28 -25.87
C GLY A 306 -8.12 8.58 -24.49
N MET A 307 -7.01 7.95 -24.11
CA MET A 307 -6.31 8.28 -22.86
C MET A 307 -5.77 9.70 -22.82
N LEU A 308 -5.10 10.15 -23.88
CA LEU A 308 -4.59 11.52 -23.97
C LEU A 308 -5.73 12.54 -23.91
N ALA A 309 -6.86 12.25 -24.55
CA ALA A 309 -8.05 13.08 -24.47
C ALA A 309 -8.57 13.17 -23.04
N PHE A 310 -8.79 12.03 -22.36
CA PHE A 310 -9.33 12.05 -20.99
C PHE A 310 -8.34 12.63 -19.96
N ASP A 311 -7.03 12.50 -20.17
CA ASP A 311 -6.02 13.19 -19.36
C ASP A 311 -6.09 14.72 -19.54
N TYR A 312 -6.23 15.19 -20.79
CA TYR A 312 -6.46 16.61 -21.08
C TYR A 312 -7.79 17.10 -20.46
N LEU A 313 -8.89 16.38 -20.69
CA LEU A 313 -10.22 16.75 -20.20
C LEU A 313 -10.25 16.78 -18.67
N SER A 314 -9.60 15.83 -18.00
CA SER A 314 -9.50 15.83 -16.54
C SER A 314 -8.80 17.09 -16.01
N ARG A 315 -7.80 17.62 -16.71
CA ARG A 315 -7.09 18.84 -16.29
C ARG A 315 -7.90 20.12 -16.50
N HIS A 316 -8.87 20.12 -17.41
CA HIS A 316 -9.63 21.32 -17.79
C HIS A 316 -11.07 21.34 -17.28
N TYR A 317 -11.68 20.17 -17.08
CA TYR A 317 -13.13 20.02 -16.81
C TYR A 317 -13.45 19.29 -15.50
N CYS A 318 -12.49 18.62 -14.87
CA CYS A 318 -12.69 18.00 -13.56
C CYS A 318 -12.62 19.05 -12.45
N LYS A 319 -13.72 19.22 -11.72
CA LYS A 319 -13.81 20.14 -10.56
C LYS A 319 -13.67 19.43 -9.22
N LEU A 320 -13.38 18.13 -9.24
CA LEU A 320 -13.25 17.34 -8.02
C LEU A 320 -12.06 17.82 -7.20
N PRO A 321 -12.20 17.86 -5.87
CA PRO A 321 -11.10 18.26 -5.00
C PRO A 321 -9.94 17.27 -5.09
N PHE A 322 -8.73 17.82 -5.05
CA PHE A 322 -7.50 17.04 -4.86
C PHE A 322 -6.75 17.64 -3.66
N PRO A 323 -7.15 17.30 -2.43
CA PRO A 323 -6.47 17.75 -1.22
C PRO A 323 -4.97 17.44 -1.31
N GLN A 324 -4.08 18.08 -0.56
CA GLN A 324 -2.66 17.68 -0.56
C GLN A 324 -2.44 16.43 0.29
N ILE A 325 -1.42 15.62 -0.04
CA ILE A 325 -1.01 14.53 0.85
C ILE A 325 -0.38 15.17 2.08
N LYS A 326 -0.69 14.68 3.27
CA LYS A 326 -0.12 15.22 4.52
C LYS A 326 1.32 14.79 4.65
N GLN A 327 2.18 15.68 5.15
CA GLN A 327 3.54 15.29 5.51
C GLN A 327 3.48 14.29 6.67
N LYS A 328 4.25 13.21 6.56
CA LYS A 328 4.32 12.12 7.52
C LYS A 328 5.49 12.32 8.48
N TYR A 329 5.51 11.52 9.54
CA TYR A 329 6.55 11.57 10.58
C TYR A 329 8.00 11.46 10.06
N ASP A 330 8.22 10.91 8.85
CA ASP A 330 9.54 10.77 8.22
C ASP A 330 9.93 11.96 7.31
N GLY A 331 9.08 13.01 7.27
CA GLY A 331 9.32 14.23 6.49
C GLY A 331 8.86 14.15 5.04
N TYR A 332 8.35 13.00 4.58
CA TYR A 332 7.85 12.82 3.21
C TYR A 332 6.33 12.97 3.13
N TRP A 333 5.77 13.05 1.90
CA TRP A 333 4.33 13.20 1.68
C TRP A 333 3.78 11.94 1.02
N TRP A 334 3.39 10.97 1.84
CA TRP A 334 2.85 9.70 1.37
C TRP A 334 1.63 9.26 2.17
N ASN A 335 0.87 8.30 1.61
CA ASN A 335 -0.23 7.61 2.26
C ASN A 335 -0.17 6.11 1.99
N TYR A 336 -0.63 5.31 2.95
CA TYR A 336 -0.86 3.88 2.73
C TYR A 336 -2.08 3.64 1.85
N ILE A 337 -2.11 2.46 1.25
CA ILE A 337 -3.32 1.92 0.64
C ILE A 337 -3.35 0.41 0.79
N GLY A 338 -4.51 -0.11 1.20
CA GLY A 338 -4.75 -1.53 1.33
C GLY A 338 -5.61 -2.07 0.19
N SER A 339 -5.42 -3.34 -0.19
CA SER A 339 -6.38 -4.08 -0.99
C SER A 339 -6.55 -5.51 -0.49
N VAL A 340 -7.81 -5.93 -0.35
CA VAL A 340 -8.27 -7.29 -0.06
C VAL A 340 -9.17 -7.81 -1.18
N GLU A 341 -9.12 -7.18 -2.36
CA GLU A 341 -9.93 -7.56 -3.52
C GLU A 341 -9.58 -8.96 -4.00
N THR A 342 -10.59 -9.73 -4.39
CA THR A 342 -10.38 -11.08 -4.93
C THR A 342 -10.01 -11.07 -6.41
N GLY A 343 -10.17 -9.91 -7.07
CA GLY A 343 -10.03 -9.75 -8.51
C GLY A 343 -11.27 -10.16 -9.32
N LYS A 344 -12.34 -10.64 -8.66
CA LYS A 344 -13.58 -11.03 -9.35
C LYS A 344 -14.40 -9.85 -9.87
N HIS A 345 -14.36 -8.74 -9.13
CA HIS A 345 -15.13 -7.54 -9.43
C HIS A 345 -14.16 -6.39 -9.71
N PRO A 346 -13.77 -6.14 -10.98
CA PRO A 346 -12.89 -5.05 -11.33
C PRO A 346 -13.51 -3.69 -10.98
N ARG A 347 -12.72 -2.83 -10.34
CA ARG A 347 -13.05 -1.41 -10.22
C ARG A 347 -12.83 -0.69 -11.54
N THR A 348 -13.57 0.40 -11.75
CA THR A 348 -13.20 1.41 -12.75
C THR A 348 -11.91 2.11 -12.29
N ARG A 349 -10.75 1.63 -12.76
CA ARG A 349 -9.45 2.18 -12.40
C ARG A 349 -8.52 2.14 -13.60
N ILE A 350 -7.95 3.30 -13.92
CA ILE A 350 -6.80 3.40 -14.80
C ILE A 350 -5.63 3.83 -13.92
N GLY A 351 -4.61 2.99 -13.86
CA GLY A 351 -3.35 3.34 -13.23
C GLY A 351 -2.43 4.01 -14.25
N SER A 352 -1.55 4.88 -13.77
CA SER A 352 -0.50 5.46 -14.59
C SER A 352 0.85 5.44 -13.87
N GLN A 353 1.92 5.38 -14.65
CA GLN A 353 3.26 5.67 -14.19
C GLN A 353 3.85 6.78 -15.06
N PHE A 354 4.52 7.74 -14.42
CA PHE A 354 4.99 8.95 -15.06
C PHE A 354 6.43 9.27 -14.65
N SER A 355 7.30 9.43 -15.64
CA SER A 355 8.63 9.98 -15.44
C SER A 355 8.77 11.32 -16.16
N ALA A 356 9.20 12.31 -15.40
CA ALA A 356 9.39 13.67 -15.86
C ALA A 356 10.79 13.93 -16.45
N ASN A 357 11.69 12.94 -16.40
CA ASN A 357 13.10 13.05 -16.80
C ASN A 357 13.86 14.24 -16.18
N ARG A 358 13.44 14.71 -14.99
CA ARG A 358 13.98 15.94 -14.37
C ARG A 358 15.40 15.77 -13.82
N GLY A 359 15.87 14.53 -13.64
CA GLY A 359 17.20 14.24 -13.13
C GLY A 359 18.29 14.25 -14.20
N SER A 360 17.95 14.44 -15.48
CA SER A 360 18.92 14.45 -16.57
C SER A 360 18.73 15.64 -17.54
N ARG A 361 18.42 15.40 -18.82
CA ARG A 361 18.22 16.44 -19.84
C ARG A 361 16.90 17.19 -19.66
N GLY A 362 15.86 16.55 -19.13
CA GLY A 362 14.57 17.19 -18.84
C GLY A 362 13.68 17.52 -20.06
N ASN A 363 14.11 17.19 -21.27
CA ASN A 363 13.43 17.61 -22.52
C ASN A 363 12.17 16.81 -22.85
N CYS A 364 12.03 15.60 -22.32
CA CYS A 364 10.93 14.71 -22.65
C CYS A 364 10.41 14.00 -21.39
N SER A 365 9.12 13.74 -21.32
CA SER A 365 8.51 12.89 -20.29
C SER A 365 7.93 11.62 -20.89
N HIS A 366 7.81 10.59 -20.06
CA HIS A 366 7.15 9.35 -20.43
C HIS A 366 5.98 9.05 -19.49
N THR A 367 4.83 8.74 -20.07
CA THR A 367 3.65 8.27 -19.35
C THR A 367 3.20 6.93 -19.92
N THR A 368 2.87 5.99 -19.04
CA THR A 368 2.23 4.71 -19.41
C THR A 368 0.98 4.51 -18.56
N TRP A 369 -0.08 4.00 -19.17
CA TRP A 369 -1.37 3.73 -18.54
C TRP A 369 -1.72 2.25 -18.60
N PHE A 370 -2.41 1.77 -17.57
CA PHE A 370 -2.85 0.38 -17.44
C PHE A 370 -4.22 0.28 -16.76
N GLY A 371 -4.87 -0.89 -16.86
CA GLY A 371 -6.25 -1.08 -16.37
C GLY A 371 -7.32 -0.78 -17.43
N ILE A 372 -6.93 -0.66 -18.70
CA ILE A 372 -7.83 -0.55 -19.85
C ILE A 372 -7.98 -1.96 -20.46
N ASN A 373 -9.21 -2.35 -20.81
CA ASN A 373 -9.47 -3.70 -21.30
C ASN A 373 -8.65 -4.02 -22.58
N GLY A 374 -7.85 -5.07 -22.51
CA GLY A 374 -6.95 -5.51 -23.60
C GLY A 374 -5.57 -4.83 -23.63
N ILE A 375 -5.34 -3.77 -22.85
CA ILE A 375 -4.04 -3.08 -22.81
C ILE A 375 -3.10 -3.74 -21.79
N CYS A 376 -1.88 -4.05 -22.22
CA CYS A 376 -0.86 -4.65 -21.37
C CYS A 376 -0.19 -3.61 -20.45
N PHE A 377 0.22 -4.06 -19.26
CA PHE A 377 1.04 -3.26 -18.37
C PHE A 377 2.51 -3.29 -18.80
N ARG A 378 3.13 -2.12 -18.86
CA ARG A 378 4.58 -1.92 -18.98
C ARG A 378 4.97 -0.83 -17.98
N LYS A 379 6.14 -0.95 -17.37
CA LYS A 379 6.63 0.05 -16.41
C LYS A 379 6.92 1.37 -17.12
N MET A 380 7.02 2.47 -16.37
CA MET A 380 7.54 3.71 -16.94
C MET A 380 9.04 3.59 -17.25
N MET A 381 9.50 4.26 -18.30
CA MET A 381 10.92 4.52 -18.53
C MET A 381 11.52 5.40 -17.43
N PHE A 382 12.75 5.08 -17.05
CA PHE A 382 13.60 5.96 -16.25
C PHE A 382 14.39 6.92 -17.16
N ASP A 383 15.00 7.95 -16.55
CA ASP A 383 15.63 9.09 -17.23
C ASP A 383 16.59 8.71 -18.37
N THR A 384 17.42 7.69 -18.17
CA THR A 384 18.39 7.22 -19.20
C THR A 384 17.71 6.59 -20.41
N TYR A 385 16.57 5.91 -20.23
CA TYR A 385 15.82 5.28 -21.32
C TYR A 385 15.14 6.35 -22.17
N ILE A 386 14.51 7.34 -21.51
CA ILE A 386 13.87 8.47 -22.17
C ILE A 386 14.88 9.19 -23.07
N ASN A 387 16.09 9.44 -22.55
CA ASN A 387 17.18 10.07 -23.27
C ASN A 387 17.64 9.25 -24.50
N ALA A 388 17.80 7.93 -24.37
CA ALA A 388 18.20 7.07 -25.47
C ALA A 388 17.12 7.00 -26.57
N CYS A 389 15.85 6.91 -26.18
CA CYS A 389 14.72 6.95 -27.11
C CYS A 389 14.64 8.29 -27.84
N GLU A 390 14.80 9.41 -27.13
CA GLU A 390 14.82 10.75 -27.71
C GLU A 390 15.96 10.90 -28.75
N ASP A 391 17.18 10.48 -28.41
CA ASP A 391 18.33 10.50 -29.33
C ASP A 391 18.06 9.72 -30.62
N ILE A 392 17.41 8.56 -30.51
CA ILE A 392 17.12 7.70 -31.67
C ILE A 392 16.00 8.31 -32.52
N ILE A 393 14.95 8.84 -31.91
CA ILE A 393 13.82 9.45 -32.63
C ILE A 393 14.28 10.68 -33.42
N PHE A 394 15.04 11.58 -32.79
CA PHE A 394 15.39 12.87 -33.41
C PHE A 394 16.79 12.91 -34.05
N GLY A 395 17.69 12.02 -33.65
CA GLY A 395 19.08 11.96 -34.13
C GLY A 395 19.46 10.65 -34.83
N GLY A 396 18.57 9.65 -34.86
CA GLY A 396 18.79 8.35 -35.50
C GLY A 396 19.68 7.38 -34.73
N ASN A 397 20.37 7.82 -33.67
CA ASN A 397 21.24 6.98 -32.84
C ASN A 397 21.52 7.64 -31.47
N SER A 398 21.83 6.83 -30.45
CA SER A 398 22.30 7.33 -29.14
C SER A 398 23.77 6.96 -28.89
N LYS A 399 24.50 7.87 -28.22
CA LYS A 399 25.87 7.60 -27.76
C LYS A 399 25.91 6.73 -26.50
N ASP A 400 24.80 6.66 -25.76
CA ASP A 400 24.70 5.86 -24.54
C ASP A 400 24.33 4.40 -24.88
N LYS A 401 25.35 3.60 -25.17
CA LYS A 401 25.17 2.19 -25.54
C LYS A 401 24.54 1.35 -24.42
N ASN A 402 24.78 1.70 -23.16
CA ASN A 402 24.23 0.96 -22.02
C ASN A 402 22.74 1.24 -21.88
N ALA A 403 22.33 2.51 -21.98
CA ALA A 403 20.92 2.87 -21.98
C ALA A 403 20.16 2.23 -23.15
N VAL A 404 20.75 2.22 -24.36
CA VAL A 404 20.16 1.54 -25.51
C VAL A 404 20.03 0.03 -25.28
N ALA A 405 21.08 -0.64 -24.77
CA ALA A 405 21.03 -2.08 -24.51
C ALA A 405 19.95 -2.45 -23.47
N ASN A 406 19.83 -1.68 -22.39
CA ASN A 406 18.83 -1.88 -21.36
C ASN A 406 17.40 -1.61 -21.89
N ALA A 407 17.22 -0.53 -22.66
CA ALA A 407 15.94 -0.23 -23.29
C ALA A 407 15.54 -1.25 -24.37
N ILE A 408 16.51 -1.94 -25.01
CA ILE A 408 16.23 -3.11 -25.86
C ILE A 408 15.74 -4.28 -25.03
N GLN A 409 16.42 -4.59 -23.93
CA GLN A 409 16.04 -5.68 -23.02
C GLN A 409 14.61 -5.50 -22.48
N ASP A 410 14.23 -4.27 -22.15
CA ASP A 410 12.90 -3.94 -21.63
C ASP A 410 11.86 -3.66 -22.73
N GLY A 411 12.26 -3.76 -24.00
CA GLY A 411 11.36 -3.72 -25.15
C GLY A 411 10.86 -2.33 -25.56
N TYR A 412 11.55 -1.25 -25.16
CA TYR A 412 11.30 0.12 -25.63
C TYR A 412 12.03 0.43 -26.95
N ILE A 413 13.11 -0.30 -27.24
CA ILE A 413 13.89 -0.18 -28.47
C ILE A 413 14.01 -1.56 -29.13
N VAL A 414 13.87 -1.60 -30.45
CA VAL A 414 14.17 -2.77 -31.27
C VAL A 414 15.37 -2.45 -32.16
N LYS A 415 16.36 -3.33 -32.16
CA LYS A 415 17.44 -3.28 -33.15
C LYS A 415 17.00 -4.05 -34.40
N LYS A 416 16.94 -3.37 -35.54
CA LYS A 416 16.58 -3.97 -36.83
C LYS A 416 17.77 -4.72 -37.44
N ASP A 417 17.47 -5.57 -38.44
CA ASP A 417 18.48 -6.37 -39.16
C ASP A 417 19.53 -5.52 -39.87
N ASP A 418 19.16 -4.32 -40.32
CA ASP A 418 20.07 -3.34 -40.94
C ASP A 418 20.97 -2.61 -39.92
N GLY A 419 20.84 -2.92 -38.64
CA GLY A 419 21.59 -2.33 -37.54
C GLY A 419 21.02 -1.03 -37.00
N SER A 420 19.95 -0.49 -37.59
CA SER A 420 19.24 0.69 -37.08
C SER A 420 18.43 0.38 -35.83
N PHE A 421 18.13 1.41 -35.04
CA PHE A 421 17.28 1.29 -33.85
C PHE A 421 15.89 1.85 -34.12
N PHE A 422 14.89 1.24 -33.52
CA PHE A 422 13.48 1.62 -33.61
C PHE A 422 12.89 1.75 -32.22
N VAL A 423 12.36 2.92 -31.89
CA VAL A 423 11.67 3.13 -30.61
C VAL A 423 10.22 2.65 -30.74
N THR A 424 9.74 1.84 -29.81
CA THR A 424 8.38 1.26 -29.83
C THR A 424 7.35 2.14 -29.14
N VAL A 425 7.76 3.30 -28.63
CA VAL A 425 6.94 4.24 -27.87
C VAL A 425 6.57 5.44 -28.73
N PRO A 426 5.28 5.75 -28.89
CA PRO A 426 4.86 6.96 -29.59
C PRO A 426 5.43 8.23 -28.98
N CYS A 427 5.80 9.22 -29.78
CA CYS A 427 6.37 10.47 -29.29
C CYS A 427 5.77 11.69 -29.97
N PHE A 428 5.31 12.64 -29.16
CA PHE A 428 4.83 13.95 -29.58
C PHE A 428 5.88 15.03 -29.29
N THR A 429 6.05 15.97 -30.22
CA THR A 429 6.63 17.27 -29.88
C THR A 429 5.63 18.10 -29.06
N ALA A 430 6.10 19.16 -28.40
CA ALA A 430 5.21 20.07 -27.66
C ALA A 430 4.18 20.76 -28.56
N GLU A 431 4.50 21.00 -29.84
CA GLU A 431 3.58 21.58 -30.83
C GLU A 431 2.52 20.57 -31.27
N GLN A 432 2.94 19.36 -31.67
CA GLN A 432 2.01 18.30 -32.05
C GLN A 432 1.06 17.93 -30.92
N LYS A 433 1.54 17.97 -29.68
CA LYS A 433 0.70 17.71 -28.51
C LYS A 433 -0.35 18.80 -28.31
N ARG A 434 -0.02 20.06 -28.58
CA ARG A 434 -0.97 21.19 -28.57
C ARG A 434 -2.00 21.06 -29.69
N ASP A 435 -1.59 20.67 -30.89
CA ASP A 435 -2.51 20.43 -32.00
C ASP A 435 -3.50 19.31 -31.67
N PHE A 436 -3.01 18.23 -31.05
CA PHE A 436 -3.87 17.16 -30.54
C PHE A 436 -4.88 17.67 -29.50
N ASP A 437 -4.45 18.53 -28.56
CA ASP A 437 -5.35 19.10 -27.54
C ASP A 437 -6.46 19.97 -28.16
N VAL A 438 -6.16 20.71 -29.22
CA VAL A 438 -7.17 21.47 -29.97
C VAL A 438 -8.21 20.55 -30.61
N ILE A 439 -7.79 19.41 -31.15
CA ILE A 439 -8.70 18.38 -31.69
C ILE A 439 -9.61 17.85 -30.58
N VAL A 440 -9.04 17.50 -29.42
CA VAL A 440 -9.82 17.03 -28.26
C VAL A 440 -10.86 18.05 -27.84
N GLU A 441 -10.44 19.31 -27.63
CA GLU A 441 -11.33 20.40 -27.24
C GLU A 441 -12.50 20.56 -28.22
N THR A 442 -12.20 20.53 -29.53
CA THR A 442 -13.20 20.67 -30.61
C THR A 442 -14.32 19.63 -30.52
N HIS A 443 -13.99 18.38 -30.20
CA HIS A 443 -14.97 17.28 -30.22
C HIS A 443 -15.61 17.00 -28.85
N PHE A 444 -15.02 17.46 -27.74
CA PHE A 444 -15.51 17.16 -26.41
C PHE A 444 -16.11 18.34 -25.65
N ALA A 445 -15.77 19.60 -25.95
CA ALA A 445 -16.16 20.76 -25.15
C ALA A 445 -17.68 20.82 -24.88
N GLU A 446 -18.52 20.53 -25.89
CA GLU A 446 -19.98 20.54 -25.74
C GLU A 446 -20.51 19.39 -24.86
N LEU A 447 -19.79 18.27 -24.79
CA LEU A 447 -20.17 17.10 -23.99
C LEU A 447 -19.73 17.23 -22.53
N MET A 448 -18.70 18.03 -22.25
CA MET A 448 -18.08 18.09 -20.92
C MET A 448 -18.99 18.59 -19.80
N PRO A 449 -19.86 19.60 -19.97
CA PRO A 449 -20.78 20.00 -18.89
C PRO A 449 -21.69 18.85 -18.42
N GLU A 450 -22.21 18.05 -19.35
CA GLU A 450 -23.05 16.90 -19.04
C GLU A 450 -22.23 15.74 -18.46
N TYR A 451 -21.07 15.45 -19.06
CA TYR A 451 -20.15 14.43 -18.58
C TYR A 451 -19.65 14.70 -17.15
N SER A 452 -19.19 15.92 -16.86
CA SER A 452 -18.72 16.30 -15.52
C SER A 452 -19.81 16.13 -14.48
N ARG A 453 -21.05 16.52 -14.79
CA ARG A 453 -22.19 16.34 -13.88
C ARG A 453 -22.45 14.85 -13.60
N ILE A 454 -22.47 14.01 -14.65
CA ILE A 454 -22.67 12.56 -14.50
C ILE A 454 -21.54 11.94 -13.67
N ALA A 455 -20.29 12.30 -13.94
CA ALA A 455 -19.13 11.82 -13.19
C ALA A 455 -19.20 12.25 -11.72
N GLU A 456 -19.54 13.51 -11.44
CA GLU A 456 -19.73 14.04 -10.09
C GLU A 456 -20.84 13.31 -9.34
N ASP A 457 -22.01 13.07 -9.96
CA ASP A 457 -23.13 12.33 -9.36
C ASP A 457 -22.73 10.87 -9.04
N PHE A 458 -22.11 10.17 -9.99
CA PHE A 458 -21.62 8.81 -9.79
C PHE A 458 -20.58 8.73 -8.67
N ILE A 459 -19.64 9.69 -8.64
CA ILE A 459 -18.59 9.76 -7.63
C ILE A 459 -19.18 10.09 -6.26
N ALA A 460 -20.19 10.96 -6.17
CA ALA A 460 -20.84 11.28 -4.91
C ALA A 460 -21.46 10.03 -4.25
N ASP A 461 -22.03 9.13 -5.04
CA ASP A 461 -22.52 7.84 -4.55
C ASP A 461 -21.38 6.87 -4.21
N TYR A 462 -20.34 6.80 -5.05
CA TYR A 462 -19.17 5.96 -4.79
C TYR A 462 -18.46 6.33 -3.47
N LYS A 463 -18.35 7.62 -3.15
CA LYS A 463 -17.74 8.13 -1.92
C LYS A 463 -18.45 7.63 -0.65
N LYS A 464 -19.75 7.28 -0.73
CA LYS A 464 -20.52 6.75 0.41
C LYS A 464 -20.04 5.36 0.86
N LEU A 465 -19.27 4.65 0.03
CA LEU A 465 -18.72 3.33 0.33
C LEU A 465 -17.49 3.38 1.27
N PHE A 466 -16.96 4.56 1.54
CA PHE A 466 -15.74 4.75 2.32
C PHE A 466 -16.03 5.29 3.72
N PRO A 467 -15.19 4.95 4.72
CA PRO A 467 -15.26 5.56 6.05
C PRO A 467 -15.14 7.09 6.00
N LYS A 468 -15.99 7.79 6.75
CA LYS A 468 -16.11 9.27 6.68
C LYS A 468 -14.84 10.02 7.07
N HIS A 469 -14.01 9.48 7.96
CA HIS A 469 -12.78 10.14 8.42
C HIS A 469 -11.67 10.15 7.35
N LEU A 470 -11.82 9.37 6.28
CA LEU A 470 -10.89 9.29 5.16
C LEU A 470 -11.26 10.23 4.00
N SER A 471 -12.10 11.26 4.23
CA SER A 471 -12.65 12.12 3.18
C SER A 471 -11.59 12.70 2.24
N ASP A 472 -10.46 13.18 2.78
CA ASP A 472 -9.40 13.78 1.98
C ASP A 472 -8.73 12.77 1.04
N ASP A 473 -8.54 11.54 1.52
CA ASP A 473 -7.95 10.45 0.74
C ASP A 473 -8.93 9.97 -0.32
N VAL A 474 -10.20 9.84 0.06
CA VAL A 474 -11.28 9.46 -0.85
C VAL A 474 -11.44 10.49 -1.96
N ASP A 475 -11.41 11.78 -1.64
CA ASP A 475 -11.46 12.87 -2.61
C ASP A 475 -10.32 12.79 -3.62
N ARG A 476 -9.09 12.64 -3.12
CA ARG A 476 -7.89 12.47 -3.95
C ARG A 476 -7.97 11.26 -4.87
N MET A 477 -8.42 10.10 -4.35
CA MET A 477 -8.60 8.90 -5.17
C MET A 477 -9.68 9.08 -6.23
N CYS A 478 -10.78 9.73 -5.84
CA CYS A 478 -11.93 9.92 -6.71
C CYS A 478 -11.70 10.99 -7.78
N GLN A 479 -10.75 11.90 -7.62
CA GLN A 479 -10.39 12.84 -8.69
C GLN A 479 -10.04 12.08 -10.00
N ASN A 480 -9.25 11.01 -9.89
CA ASN A 480 -8.87 10.17 -11.03
C ASN A 480 -10.05 9.39 -11.60
N MET A 481 -11.17 9.22 -10.86
CA MET A 481 -12.35 8.53 -11.38
C MET A 481 -12.95 9.24 -12.59
N PHE A 482 -12.76 10.57 -12.70
CA PHE A 482 -13.12 11.34 -13.88
C PHE A 482 -12.48 10.75 -15.14
N SER A 483 -11.16 10.59 -15.18
CA SER A 483 -10.50 9.93 -16.32
C SER A 483 -10.74 8.41 -16.36
N ASN A 484 -10.87 7.74 -15.21
CA ASN A 484 -11.00 6.28 -15.16
C ASN A 484 -12.28 5.76 -15.80
N LEU A 485 -13.36 6.56 -15.81
CA LEU A 485 -14.61 6.21 -16.49
C LEU A 485 -14.42 5.94 -18.00
N TYR A 486 -13.31 6.37 -18.60
CA TYR A 486 -12.92 5.92 -19.93
C TYR A 486 -12.82 4.39 -20.05
N ALA A 487 -12.37 3.67 -19.01
CA ALA A 487 -12.32 2.20 -19.04
C ALA A 487 -13.73 1.59 -19.22
N THR A 488 -14.75 2.23 -18.66
CA THR A 488 -16.15 1.85 -18.85
C THR A 488 -16.61 2.14 -20.28
N ILE A 489 -16.24 3.31 -20.84
CA ILE A 489 -16.56 3.68 -22.24
C ILE A 489 -15.93 2.67 -23.22
N VAL A 490 -14.66 2.32 -23.01
CA VAL A 490 -13.95 1.31 -23.82
C VAL A 490 -14.64 -0.04 -23.74
N SER A 491 -14.99 -0.51 -22.54
CA SER A 491 -15.64 -1.80 -22.35
C SER A 491 -16.99 -1.86 -23.06
N TYR A 492 -17.77 -0.77 -22.99
CA TYR A 492 -19.03 -0.61 -23.73
C TYR A 492 -18.79 -0.65 -25.25
N ALA A 493 -17.85 0.15 -25.76
CA ALA A 493 -17.56 0.24 -27.19
C ALA A 493 -17.07 -1.09 -27.77
N GLN A 494 -16.22 -1.82 -27.05
CA GLN A 494 -15.75 -3.15 -27.46
C GLN A 494 -16.90 -4.17 -27.48
N LYS A 495 -17.77 -4.16 -26.45
CA LYS A 495 -18.97 -5.02 -26.39
C LYS A 495 -19.88 -4.81 -27.60
N ASN A 496 -20.02 -3.57 -28.06
CA ASN A 496 -20.84 -3.19 -29.21
C ASN A 496 -20.09 -3.23 -30.56
N LYS A 497 -18.82 -3.67 -30.57
CA LYS A 497 -17.95 -3.71 -31.76
C LYS A 497 -17.69 -2.34 -32.39
N ASP A 498 -17.81 -1.27 -31.60
CA ASP A 498 -17.44 0.07 -32.00
C ASP A 498 -15.92 0.28 -32.00
N PHE A 499 -15.22 -0.37 -31.06
CA PHE A 499 -13.76 -0.42 -30.99
C PHE A 499 -13.28 -1.85 -31.22
N GLU A 500 -12.24 -1.99 -32.04
CA GLU A 500 -11.53 -3.25 -32.20
C GLU A 500 -10.73 -3.56 -30.92
N ILE A 501 -10.61 -4.85 -30.59
CA ILE A 501 -9.73 -5.30 -29.51
C ILE A 501 -8.28 -4.90 -29.87
N PRO A 502 -7.51 -4.31 -28.93
CA PRO A 502 -6.14 -3.92 -29.23
C PRO A 502 -5.28 -5.14 -29.56
N SER A 503 -4.19 -4.91 -30.29
CA SER A 503 -3.25 -5.95 -30.68
C SER A 503 -2.62 -6.63 -29.45
N GLU A 504 -2.16 -7.87 -29.62
CA GLU A 504 -1.41 -8.55 -28.56
C GLU A 504 -0.16 -7.73 -28.19
N ASN A 505 0.12 -7.60 -26.89
CA ASN A 505 1.19 -6.74 -26.35
C ASN A 505 1.02 -5.25 -26.69
N CYS A 506 -0.20 -4.76 -26.91
CA CYS A 506 -0.45 -3.33 -27.03
C CYS A 506 -0.27 -2.62 -25.68
N TYR A 507 0.66 -1.67 -25.63
CA TYR A 507 0.87 -0.75 -24.52
C TYR A 507 0.26 0.62 -24.84
N CYS A 508 -0.44 1.20 -23.86
CA CYS A 508 -0.92 2.57 -23.90
C CYS A 508 0.11 3.48 -23.22
N GLU A 509 1.04 4.00 -24.01
CA GLU A 509 2.18 4.78 -23.53
C GLU A 509 2.59 5.86 -24.53
N VAL A 510 3.25 6.90 -24.04
CA VAL A 510 3.65 8.05 -24.86
C VAL A 510 4.84 8.80 -24.26
N MET A 511 5.69 9.28 -25.15
CA MET A 511 6.69 10.31 -24.89
C MET A 511 6.18 11.69 -25.34
N ILE A 512 6.38 12.71 -24.53
CA ILE A 512 6.00 14.09 -24.85
C ILE A 512 7.18 15.01 -24.57
N GLN A 513 7.67 15.71 -25.61
CA GLN A 513 8.66 16.77 -25.43
C GLN A 513 8.04 17.98 -24.74
N ARG A 514 8.83 18.63 -23.88
CA ARG A 514 8.41 19.74 -23.01
C ARG A 514 8.74 21.11 -23.56
#